data_AF-A0A9R1NS60-F1
#
_entry.id   AF-A0A9R1NS60-F1
#
_cell.length_a   1.000
_cell.length_b   1.000
_cell.length_c   1.000
_cell.angle_alpha   90.00
_cell.angle_beta   90.00
_cell.angle_gamma   90.00
#
_symmetry.space_group_name_H-M   'P 1'
#
loop_
_entity.id
_entity.type
_entity.pdbx_description
1 polymer ?
#
loop_
_entity_poly.entity_id
_entity_poly.type
_entity_poly.pdbx_seq_one_letter_code
_entity_poly.pdbx_strand_id
1 'polypeptide(L)'
;MAGEKSPRAFSMEELPGHLIGEVLSSGRLAAGDLARLEGTCRALRPLAEQAASRLCAARMACSVIGPAARGELLARCGGSWKKVLRFLQSVEQSFDTVHTSSGNVRTLSLIYY
;
A
#
# COMPACT_ATOMS: atom_id res chain seq x y z
N MET A 1 42.04 -23.13 3.53
CA MET A 1 40.90 -22.98 2.61
C MET A 1 39.65 -22.73 3.44
N ALA A 2 39.25 -21.47 3.62
CA ALA A 2 38.03 -21.11 4.32
C ALA A 2 36.88 -21.14 3.31
N GLY A 3 36.00 -22.14 3.43
CA GLY A 3 34.79 -22.20 2.63
C GLY A 3 33.80 -21.17 3.13
N GLU A 4 33.66 -20.06 2.41
CA GLU A 4 32.49 -19.18 2.55
C GLU A 4 31.24 -20.03 2.29
N LYS A 5 30.48 -20.33 3.35
CA LYS A 5 29.12 -20.84 3.20
C LYS A 5 28.32 -19.75 2.53
N SER A 6 28.05 -19.93 1.24
CA SER A 6 27.03 -19.16 0.52
C SER A 6 25.78 -19.08 1.39
N PRO A 7 25.24 -17.88 1.67
CA PRO A 7 24.03 -17.75 2.47
C PRO A 7 22.94 -18.54 1.78
N ARG A 8 22.42 -19.57 2.47
CA ARG A 8 21.30 -20.36 1.96
C ARG A 8 20.18 -19.38 1.62
N ALA A 9 19.75 -19.38 0.36
CA ALA A 9 18.61 -18.58 -0.06
C ALA A 9 17.41 -19.02 0.78
N PHE A 10 16.88 -18.12 1.60
CA PHE A 10 15.67 -18.36 2.37
C PHE A 10 14.51 -18.52 1.40
N SER A 11 13.78 -19.64 1.47
CA SER A 11 12.58 -19.83 0.65
C SER A 11 11.44 -19.02 1.28
N MET A 12 10.74 -18.24 0.46
CA MET A 12 9.67 -17.36 0.95
C MET A 12 8.47 -18.16 1.51
N GLU A 13 8.35 -19.41 1.08
CA GLU A 13 7.37 -20.40 1.50
C GLU A 13 7.63 -20.94 2.92
N GLU A 14 8.86 -20.82 3.42
CA GLU A 14 9.25 -21.27 4.77
C GLU A 14 8.94 -20.23 5.85
N LEU A 15 8.63 -18.99 5.43
CA LEU A 15 8.34 -17.90 6.35
C LEU A 15 6.89 -17.97 6.85
N PRO A 16 6.63 -17.68 8.14
CA PRO A 16 5.27 -17.67 8.66
C PRO A 16 4.43 -16.61 7.95
N GLY A 17 3.40 -17.03 7.20
CA GLY A 17 2.59 -16.13 6.38
C GLY A 17 1.92 -14.99 7.17
N HIS A 18 1.63 -15.21 8.46
CA HIS A 18 1.08 -14.16 9.33
C HIS A 18 2.08 -13.03 9.61
N LEU A 19 3.37 -13.33 9.80
CA LEU A 19 4.41 -12.31 9.99
C LEU A 19 4.63 -11.51 8.71
N ILE A 20 4.64 -12.20 7.55
CA ILE A 20 4.72 -11.52 6.26
C ILE A 20 3.52 -10.58 6.11
N GLY A 21 2.30 -11.06 6.36
CA GLY A 21 1.08 -10.25 6.29
C GLY A 21 1.15 -9.00 7.17
N GLU A 22 1.64 -9.11 8.40
CA GLU A 22 1.83 -7.97 9.31
C GLU A 22 2.88 -6.98 8.78
N VAL A 23 4.03 -7.46 8.31
CA VAL A 23 5.06 -6.61 7.72
C VAL A 23 4.53 -5.85 6.50
N LEU A 24 3.81 -6.53 5.61
CA LEU A 24 3.20 -5.91 4.42
C LEU A 24 2.11 -4.91 4.78
N SER A 25 1.38 -5.15 5.87
CA SER A 25 0.31 -4.27 6.36
C SER A 25 0.79 -3.15 7.27
N SER A 26 2.09 -3.07 7.59
CA SER A 26 2.67 -2.08 8.51
C SER A 26 2.60 -0.63 8.02
N GLY A 27 2.23 -0.40 6.76
CA GLY A 27 2.11 0.93 6.14
C GLY A 27 3.42 1.51 5.63
N ARG A 28 4.54 0.81 5.80
CA ARG A 28 5.87 1.22 5.30
C ARG A 28 6.06 1.01 3.79
N LEU A 29 5.19 0.21 3.17
CA LEU A 29 5.23 -0.09 1.74
C LEU A 29 4.19 0.72 1.00
N ALA A 30 4.59 1.35 -0.11
CA ALA A 30 3.67 1.99 -1.01
C ALA A 30 2.90 0.94 -1.85
N ALA A 31 1.80 1.35 -2.46
CA ALA A 31 1.06 0.48 -3.38
C ALA A 31 1.94 -0.09 -4.52
N GLY A 32 2.93 0.70 -4.97
CA GLY A 32 3.91 0.26 -5.96
C GLY A 32 4.82 -0.86 -5.47
N ASP A 33 5.20 -0.85 -4.19
CA ASP A 33 6.05 -1.89 -3.60
C ASP A 33 5.29 -3.21 -3.48
N LEU A 34 4.04 -3.17 -3.05
CA LEU A 34 3.17 -4.35 -2.99
C LEU A 34 2.95 -4.96 -4.38
N ALA A 35 2.80 -4.13 -5.42
CA ALA A 35 2.65 -4.59 -6.79
C ALA A 35 3.94 -5.23 -7.33
N ARG A 36 5.11 -4.64 -7.03
CA ARG A 36 6.41 -5.22 -7.37
C ARG A 36 6.62 -6.56 -6.69
N LEU A 37 6.30 -6.65 -5.40
CA LEU A 37 6.45 -7.86 -4.60
C LEU A 37 5.64 -9.03 -5.17
N GLU A 38 4.40 -8.79 -5.56
CA GLU A 38 3.58 -9.78 -6.27
C GLU A 38 4.20 -10.20 -7.61
N GLY A 39 4.74 -9.25 -8.37
CA GLY A 39 5.38 -9.52 -9.66
C GLY A 39 6.63 -10.39 -9.52
N THR A 40 7.37 -10.23 -8.42
CA THR A 40 8.57 -11.02 -8.11
C THR A 40 8.24 -12.38 -7.51
N CYS A 41 7.24 -12.47 -6.63
CA CYS A 41 6.83 -13.72 -5.99
C CYS A 41 5.31 -13.92 -6.06
N ARG A 42 4.89 -14.86 -6.91
CA ARG A 42 3.46 -15.17 -7.10
C ARG A 42 2.79 -15.68 -5.81
N ALA A 43 3.53 -16.35 -4.93
CA ALA A 43 3.00 -16.84 -3.65
C ALA A 43 2.57 -15.70 -2.71
N LEU A 44 3.16 -14.51 -2.87
CA LEU A 44 2.80 -13.34 -2.07
C LEU A 44 1.61 -12.54 -2.61
N ARG A 45 1.10 -12.85 -3.80
CA ARG A 45 -0.07 -12.18 -4.39
C ARG A 45 -1.25 -12.02 -3.42
N PRO A 46 -1.77 -13.09 -2.77
CA PRO A 46 -2.89 -12.95 -1.85
C PRO A 46 -2.55 -12.09 -0.62
N LEU A 47 -1.32 -12.21 -0.11
CA LEU A 47 -0.87 -11.44 1.05
C LEU A 47 -0.70 -9.94 0.71
N ALA A 48 -0.15 -9.62 -0.46
CA ALA A 48 0.00 -8.25 -0.94
C ALA A 48 -1.36 -7.59 -1.18
N GLU A 49 -2.33 -8.33 -1.72
CA GLU A 49 -3.70 -7.85 -1.93
C GLU A 49 -4.43 -7.62 -0.60
N GLN A 50 -4.30 -8.55 0.34
CA GLN A 50 -4.86 -8.41 1.68
C GLN A 50 -4.24 -7.24 2.45
N ALA A 51 -2.91 -7.07 2.36
CA ALA A 51 -2.21 -5.94 2.96
C ALA A 51 -2.70 -4.62 2.38
N ALA A 52 -2.85 -4.52 1.04
CA ALA A 52 -3.40 -3.35 0.40
C ALA A 52 -4.82 -3.03 0.89
N SER A 53 -5.68 -4.04 1.05
CA SER A 53 -7.03 -3.89 1.60
C SER A 53 -7.01 -3.36 3.04
N ARG A 54 -6.16 -3.93 3.92
CA ARG A 54 -5.96 -3.44 5.30
C ARG A 54 -5.48 -1.99 5.34
N LEU A 55 -4.51 -1.64 4.48
CA LEU A 55 -3.98 -0.29 4.37
C LEU A 55 -4.99 0.71 3.82
N CYS A 56 -5.86 0.28 2.91
CA CYS A 56 -7.00 1.08 2.46
C CYS A 56 -8.01 1.25 3.59
N ALA A 57 -8.34 0.18 4.33
CA ALA A 57 -9.28 0.24 5.44
C ALA A 57 -8.79 1.19 6.54
N ALA A 58 -7.50 1.17 6.89
CA ALA A 58 -6.92 2.10 7.87
C ALA A 58 -7.06 3.58 7.42
N ARG A 59 -6.85 3.87 6.13
CA ARG A 59 -6.98 5.23 5.57
C ARG A 59 -8.43 5.66 5.39
N MET A 60 -9.28 4.76 4.91
CA MET A 60 -10.70 5.02 4.67
C MET A 60 -11.51 5.01 5.97
N ALA A 61 -11.06 4.33 7.03
CA ALA A 61 -11.64 4.47 8.36
C ALA A 61 -11.43 5.89 8.91
N CYS A 62 -10.38 6.57 8.47
CA CYS A 62 -10.17 7.99 8.72
C CYS A 62 -10.88 8.91 7.71
N SER A 63 -11.59 8.37 6.71
CA SER A 63 -12.27 9.15 5.67
C SER A 63 -13.79 8.91 5.64
N VAL A 64 -14.53 9.90 5.13
CA VAL A 64 -16.01 9.98 5.08
C VAL A 64 -16.65 8.93 4.13
N ILE A 65 -15.87 7.99 3.59
CA ILE A 65 -16.32 7.06 2.54
C ILE A 65 -17.05 5.86 3.15
N GLY A 66 -18.38 5.82 2.98
CA GLY A 66 -19.24 4.73 3.42
C GLY A 66 -18.99 3.39 2.68
N PRO A 67 -19.46 2.25 3.22
CA PRO A 67 -19.13 0.90 2.72
C PRO A 67 -19.49 0.67 1.24
N ALA A 68 -20.63 1.20 0.78
CA ALA A 68 -21.05 1.08 -0.63
C ALA A 68 -20.08 1.79 -1.58
N ALA A 69 -19.65 3.00 -1.23
CA ALA A 69 -18.69 3.77 -2.03
C ALA A 69 -17.30 3.11 -2.06
N ARG A 70 -16.90 2.39 -0.99
CA ARG A 70 -15.67 1.57 -1.00
C ARG A 70 -15.77 0.43 -2.01
N GLY A 71 -16.92 -0.25 -2.06
CA GLY A 71 -17.19 -1.31 -3.03
C GLY A 71 -17.17 -0.81 -4.47
N GLU A 72 -17.78 0.34 -4.73
CA GLU A 72 -17.77 0.97 -6.05
C GLU A 72 -16.36 1.40 -6.48
N LEU A 73 -15.59 1.99 -5.56
CA LEU A 73 -14.20 2.37 -5.81
C LEU A 73 -13.33 1.15 -6.16
N LEU A 74 -13.52 0.03 -5.45
CA LEU A 74 -12.85 -1.22 -5.76
C LEU A 74 -13.24 -1.76 -7.14
N ALA A 75 -14.54 -1.71 -7.48
CA ALA A 75 -15.05 -2.13 -8.78
C ALA A 75 -14.42 -1.31 -9.92
N ARG A 76 -14.36 0.02 -9.78
CA ARG A 76 -13.66 0.92 -10.72
C ARG A 76 -12.17 0.63 -10.84
N CYS A 77 -11.56 0.10 -9.78
CA CYS A 77 -10.17 -0.38 -9.78
C CYS A 77 -9.99 -1.80 -10.33
N GLY A 78 -11.04 -2.42 -10.88
CA GLY A 78 -11.00 -3.78 -11.42
C GLY A 78 -10.73 -4.84 -10.35
N GLY A 79 -11.22 -4.61 -9.12
CA GLY A 79 -11.04 -5.54 -8.00
C GLY A 79 -9.66 -5.49 -7.34
N SER A 80 -8.80 -4.51 -7.68
CA SER A 80 -7.45 -4.39 -7.10
C SER A 80 -7.35 -3.31 -6.02
N TRP A 81 -7.22 -3.74 -4.78
CA TRP A 81 -6.92 -2.92 -3.61
C TRP A 81 -5.59 -2.18 -3.72
N LYS A 82 -4.60 -2.71 -4.44
CA LYS A 82 -3.34 -1.98 -4.69
C LYS A 82 -3.59 -0.71 -5.53
N LYS A 83 -4.49 -0.75 -6.50
CA LYS A 83 -4.86 0.44 -7.28
C LYS A 83 -5.64 1.43 -6.42
N VAL A 84 -6.56 0.95 -5.58
CA VAL A 84 -7.28 1.77 -4.59
C VAL A 84 -6.27 2.44 -3.64
N LEU A 85 -5.32 1.68 -3.10
CA LEU A 85 -4.28 2.20 -2.21
C LEU A 85 -3.43 3.27 -2.90
N ARG A 86 -3.03 3.04 -4.15
CA ARG A 86 -2.29 4.04 -4.94
C ARG A 86 -3.10 5.33 -5.08
N PHE A 87 -4.39 5.22 -5.43
CA PHE A 87 -5.26 6.38 -5.57
C PHE A 87 -5.34 7.17 -4.25
N LEU A 88 -5.60 6.49 -3.13
CA LEU A 88 -5.66 7.12 -1.81
C LEU A 88 -4.33 7.79 -1.43
N GLN A 89 -3.20 7.12 -1.66
CA GLN A 89 -1.86 7.69 -1.42
C GLN A 89 -1.60 8.93 -2.29
N SER A 90 -2.03 8.93 -3.56
CA SER A 90 -1.90 10.09 -4.44
C SER A 90 -2.80 11.27 -4.01
N VAL A 91 -4.00 10.97 -3.51
CA VAL A 91 -4.88 11.99 -2.93
C VAL A 91 -4.24 12.58 -1.68
N GLU A 92 -3.77 11.75 -0.74
CA GLU A 92 -3.03 12.19 0.47
C GLU A 92 -1.82 13.07 0.12
N GLN A 93 -1.02 12.67 -0.88
CA GLN A 93 0.14 13.42 -1.35
C GLN A 93 -0.24 14.77 -2.01
N SER A 94 -1.42 14.85 -2.61
CA SER A 94 -1.91 16.10 -3.22
C SER A 94 -2.40 17.10 -2.18
N PHE A 95 -2.83 16.61 -1.01
CA PHE A 95 -3.13 17.43 0.17
C PHE A 95 -1.87 17.80 0.94
N ASP A 96 -0.77 17.05 0.78
CA ASP A 96 0.47 17.31 1.47
C ASP A 96 1.23 18.50 0.86
N THR A 97 1.93 19.19 1.73
CA THR A 97 2.40 20.57 1.58
C THR A 97 3.52 20.65 0.54
N VAL A 98 3.43 21.53 -0.47
CA VAL A 98 4.57 21.76 -1.37
C VAL A 98 5.58 22.66 -0.64
N HIS A 99 6.76 22.13 -0.37
CA HIS A 99 7.88 22.91 0.15
C HIS A 99 8.51 23.72 -0.98
N THR A 100 8.32 25.03 -0.98
CA THR A 100 9.03 25.95 -1.88
C THR A 100 10.17 26.63 -1.13
N SER A 101 11.20 27.08 -1.85
CA SER A 101 12.33 27.86 -1.29
C SER A 101 11.91 29.14 -0.56
N SER A 102 10.65 29.59 -0.74
CA SER A 102 10.07 30.76 -0.09
C SER A 102 9.12 30.42 1.07
N GLY A 103 8.94 29.14 1.43
CA GLY A 103 8.04 28.69 2.50
C GLY A 103 7.06 27.59 2.07
N ASN A 104 6.41 27.00 3.06
CA ASN A 104 5.49 25.87 2.90
C ASN A 104 4.14 26.35 2.33
N VAL A 105 3.76 25.92 1.14
CA VAL A 105 2.41 26.18 0.60
C VAL A 105 1.54 24.93 0.76
N ARG A 106 0.52 25.04 1.62
CA ARG A 106 -0.54 24.04 1.75
C ARG A 106 -1.62 24.33 0.73
N THR A 107 -1.83 23.43 -0.23
CA THR A 107 -2.97 23.50 -1.14
C THR A 107 -4.21 23.03 -0.39
N LEU A 108 -4.80 23.91 0.42
CA LEU A 108 -6.15 23.69 0.95
C LEU A 108 -7.12 23.91 -0.21
N SER A 109 -7.45 22.84 -0.93
CA SER A 109 -8.60 22.85 -1.83
C SER A 109 -9.85 23.11 -0.99
N LEU A 110 -10.26 24.37 -0.92
CA LEU A 110 -11.54 24.79 -0.36
C LEU A 110 -12.65 24.23 -1.25
N ILE A 111 -13.03 22.98 -1.04
CA ILE A 111 -14.30 22.47 -1.50
C ILE A 111 -15.35 23.09 -0.57
N TYR A 112 -15.83 24.28 -0.92
CA TYR A 112 -17.05 24.84 -0.35
C TYR A 112 -18.22 23.97 -0.80
N TYR A 113 -18.94 23.41 0.18
CA TYR A 113 -20.25 22.76 0.02
C TYR A 113 -21.34 23.81 -0.16
#